data_AF-A0A7C3WQ48-F1
#
_entry.id   AF-A0A7C3WQ48-F1
#
_cell.length_a   1.000
_cell.length_b   1.000
_cell.length_c   1.000
_cell.angle_alpha   90.00
_cell.angle_beta   90.00
_cell.angle_gamma   90.00
#
_symmetry.space_group_name_H-M   'P 1'
#
loop_
_entity.id
_entity.type
_entity.pdbx_description
1 polymer ?
#
loop_
_entity_poly.entity_id
_entity_poly.type
_entity_poly.pdbx_seq_one_letter_code
_entity_poly.pdbx_strand_id
1 'polypeptide(L)'
;MAAAITTALGPLLFLPTFIEWGMNPLLINVLTPQAPTNRYMVWMDTVALVTTVLLTIFYYVSLRKKLFRFENTGLKLAFEKILKSFFFAVLVLTPVYVTLVYCYAFFRVPFTLVGLPEPVVLRPMSMVRFGFMASYFLPFLFYYLVIAVLFYGFMRYKGGQVSLLKEIVVNSIIISLGSMIFLLYYYVPIYLGMSQTLSWTYVFGGVPLAMIYYTVVPVISIITVSTITFFNRKTGSVWPGAFISALLVTWYNVAFAAFHAAMPP
;
A
#
# COMPACT_ATOMS: atom_id res chain seq x y z
N MET A 1 -10.29 18.91 -6.37
CA MET A 1 -8.83 19.15 -6.33
C MET A 1 -8.10 18.11 -5.50
N ALA A 2 -8.33 17.98 -4.18
CA ALA A 2 -7.64 16.98 -3.34
C ALA A 2 -7.73 15.54 -3.90
N ALA A 3 -8.92 15.10 -4.29
CA ALA A 3 -9.10 13.78 -4.91
C ALA A 3 -8.26 13.56 -6.16
N ALA A 4 -8.22 14.53 -7.07
CA ALA A 4 -7.42 14.44 -8.29
C ALA A 4 -5.91 14.34 -7.99
N ILE A 5 -5.43 15.11 -7.00
CA ILE A 5 -4.03 15.04 -6.54
C ILE A 5 -3.74 13.64 -5.98
N THR A 6 -4.58 13.14 -5.07
CA THR A 6 -4.43 11.79 -4.49
C THR A 6 -4.39 10.71 -5.57
N THR A 7 -5.28 10.78 -6.54
CA THR A 7 -5.33 9.87 -7.68
C THR A 7 -4.06 9.92 -8.52
N ALA A 8 -3.48 11.11 -8.73
CA ALA A 8 -2.30 11.29 -9.58
C ALA A 8 -0.97 10.93 -8.89
N LEU A 9 -0.86 11.11 -7.56
CA LEU A 9 0.42 10.97 -6.84
C LEU A 9 1.08 9.60 -6.99
N GLY A 10 0.33 8.50 -6.84
CA GLY A 10 0.84 7.15 -6.96
C GLY A 10 1.55 6.91 -8.30
N PRO A 11 0.84 7.04 -9.44
CA PRO A 11 1.42 6.91 -10.78
C PRO A 11 2.58 7.86 -11.06
N LEU A 12 2.43 9.15 -10.73
CA LEU A 12 3.44 10.17 -11.05
C LEU A 12 4.77 9.91 -10.35
N LEU A 13 4.72 9.38 -9.12
CA LEU A 13 5.90 9.08 -8.35
C LEU A 13 6.42 7.65 -8.61
N PHE A 14 5.67 6.80 -9.30
CA PHE A 14 6.00 5.38 -9.45
C PHE A 14 7.34 5.17 -10.14
N LEU A 15 7.48 5.54 -11.42
CA LEU A 15 8.73 5.31 -12.15
C LEU A 15 9.97 5.92 -11.48
N PRO A 16 10.00 7.22 -11.10
CA PRO A 16 11.22 7.81 -10.53
C PRO A 16 11.61 7.19 -9.19
N THR A 17 10.65 6.74 -8.37
CA THR A 17 10.99 6.21 -7.03
C THR A 17 11.13 4.69 -7.03
N PHE A 18 10.27 3.97 -7.73
CA PHE A 18 10.29 2.51 -7.79
C PHE A 18 11.48 1.99 -8.60
N ILE A 19 11.83 2.68 -9.69
CA ILE A 19 12.95 2.29 -10.55
C ILE A 19 14.26 2.89 -10.03
N GLU A 20 14.37 4.20 -9.86
CA GLU A 20 15.68 4.81 -9.57
C GLU A 20 16.09 4.60 -8.12
N TRP A 21 15.21 4.93 -7.18
CA TRP A 21 15.51 4.83 -5.75
C TRP A 21 15.31 3.41 -5.20
N GLY A 22 14.26 2.72 -5.65
CA GLY A 22 13.94 1.36 -5.22
C GLY A 22 14.99 0.32 -5.62
N MET A 23 15.83 0.64 -6.61
CA MET A 23 16.96 -0.19 -7.04
C MET A 23 18.29 0.23 -6.41
N ASN A 24 18.28 1.19 -5.48
CA ASN A 24 19.50 1.62 -4.81
C ASN A 24 20.13 0.43 -4.05
N PRO A 25 21.38 0.04 -4.37
CA PRO A 25 22.05 -1.07 -3.70
C PRO A 25 22.16 -0.91 -2.18
N LEU A 26 22.16 0.32 -1.67
CA LEU A 26 22.21 0.62 -0.23
C LEU A 26 20.97 0.09 0.52
N LEU A 27 19.84 -0.06 -0.17
CA LEU A 27 18.63 -0.64 0.40
C LEU A 27 18.74 -2.15 0.55
N ILE A 28 19.68 -2.81 -0.13
CA ILE A 28 19.89 -4.25 -0.04
C ILE A 28 20.95 -4.49 1.04
N ASN A 29 20.49 -4.77 2.25
CA ASN A 29 21.35 -5.01 3.41
C ASN A 29 20.73 -6.11 4.30
N VAL A 30 21.35 -6.35 5.45
CA VAL A 30 20.95 -7.41 6.39
C VAL A 30 19.53 -7.20 6.94
N LEU A 31 19.04 -5.96 7.03
CA LEU A 31 17.69 -5.67 7.52
C LEU A 31 16.64 -5.72 6.41
N THR A 32 17.02 -5.34 5.19
CA THR A 32 16.13 -5.22 4.02
C THR A 32 16.67 -5.98 2.80
N PRO A 33 16.80 -7.32 2.85
CA PRO A 33 17.48 -8.10 1.82
C PRO A 33 16.66 -8.39 0.55
N GLN A 34 15.42 -7.90 0.47
CA GLN A 34 14.47 -8.21 -0.60
C GLN A 34 14.30 -7.02 -1.55
N ALA A 35 14.99 -7.05 -2.69
CA ALA A 35 14.94 -5.95 -3.66
C ALA A 35 13.51 -5.61 -4.17
N PRO A 36 12.61 -6.57 -4.49
CA PRO A 36 11.25 -6.23 -4.89
C PRO A 36 10.47 -5.48 -3.79
N THR A 37 10.60 -5.93 -2.55
CA THR A 37 9.96 -5.29 -1.38
C THR A 37 10.50 -3.88 -1.17
N ASN A 38 11.81 -3.67 -1.31
CA ASN A 38 12.45 -2.36 -1.19
C ASN A 38 11.88 -1.36 -2.21
N ARG A 39 11.60 -1.81 -3.45
CA ARG A 39 11.03 -0.93 -4.49
C ARG A 39 9.65 -0.42 -4.12
N TYR A 40 8.76 -1.30 -3.64
CA TYR A 40 7.45 -0.91 -3.15
C TYR A 40 7.53 0.00 -1.93
N MET A 41 8.39 -0.36 -0.97
CA MET A 41 8.61 0.41 0.25
C MET A 41 8.99 1.85 -0.07
N VAL A 42 10.03 2.04 -0.90
CA VAL A 42 10.51 3.38 -1.28
C VAL A 42 9.45 4.19 -2.01
N TRP A 43 8.74 3.58 -2.97
CA TRP A 43 7.69 4.27 -3.70
C TRP A 43 6.55 4.69 -2.76
N MET A 44 6.06 3.78 -1.93
CA MET A 44 4.97 4.04 -0.98
C MET A 44 5.38 5.12 0.03
N ASP A 45 6.57 5.02 0.63
CA ASP A 45 7.06 6.02 1.58
C ASP A 45 7.24 7.39 0.93
N THR A 46 7.67 7.45 -0.32
CA THR A 46 7.77 8.71 -1.06
C THR A 46 6.38 9.31 -1.30
N VAL A 47 5.39 8.51 -1.72
CA VAL A 47 4.00 8.95 -1.86
C VAL A 47 3.46 9.45 -0.52
N ALA A 48 3.74 8.74 0.58
CA ALA A 48 3.32 9.13 1.93
C ALA A 48 3.97 10.44 2.39
N LEU A 49 5.26 10.62 2.13
CA LEU A 49 5.99 11.83 2.48
C LEU A 49 5.45 13.04 1.71
N VAL A 50 5.31 12.93 0.39
CA VAL A 50 4.73 13.99 -0.46
C VAL A 50 3.30 14.30 -0.02
N THR A 51 2.49 13.28 0.26
CA THR A 51 1.12 13.46 0.78
C THR A 51 1.14 14.20 2.11
N THR A 52 2.04 13.86 3.03
CA THR A 52 2.16 14.52 4.34
C THR A 52 2.53 15.99 4.19
N VAL A 53 3.46 16.32 3.29
CA VAL A 53 3.83 17.71 2.97
C VAL A 53 2.62 18.46 2.42
N LEU A 54 1.90 17.90 1.46
CA LEU A 54 0.71 18.51 0.88
C LEU A 54 -0.41 18.72 1.90
N LEU A 55 -0.66 17.74 2.78
CA LEU A 55 -1.61 17.85 3.87
C LEU A 55 -1.22 18.92 4.88
N THR A 56 0.08 19.04 5.17
CA THR A 56 0.62 20.07 6.08
C THR A 56 0.45 21.46 5.48
N ILE A 57 0.80 21.65 4.21
CA ILE A 57 0.59 22.93 3.49
C ILE A 57 -0.91 23.26 3.48
N PHE A 58 -1.76 22.30 3.12
CA PHE A 58 -3.21 22.50 3.09
C PHE A 58 -3.78 22.86 4.47
N TYR A 59 -3.27 22.23 5.53
CA TYR A 59 -3.64 22.54 6.90
C TYR A 59 -3.36 24.01 7.24
N TYR A 60 -2.13 24.48 7.01
CA TYR A 60 -1.74 25.85 7.35
C TYR A 60 -2.40 26.92 6.47
N VAL A 61 -2.59 26.65 5.17
CA VAL A 61 -3.16 27.61 4.23
C VAL A 61 -4.68 27.72 4.36
N SER A 62 -5.38 26.59 4.49
CA SER A 62 -6.84 26.53 4.32
C SER A 62 -7.62 26.18 5.59
N LEU A 63 -7.09 25.28 6.43
CA LEU A 63 -7.88 24.66 7.51
C LEU A 63 -7.64 25.30 8.89
N ARG A 64 -6.49 25.93 9.12
CA ARG A 64 -6.23 26.67 10.37
C ARG A 64 -7.28 27.75 10.63
N LYS A 65 -7.81 28.35 9.57
CA LYS A 65 -8.88 29.37 9.62
C LYS A 65 -10.28 28.78 9.88
N LYS A 66 -10.45 27.45 9.79
CA LYS A 66 -11.74 26.73 9.87
C LYS A 66 -11.88 25.84 11.12
N LEU A 67 -11.13 26.11 12.19
CA LEU A 67 -11.15 25.36 13.46
C LEU A 67 -10.85 23.85 13.32
N PHE A 68 -10.20 23.41 12.23
CA PHE A 68 -9.78 22.02 12.09
C PHE A 68 -8.68 21.69 13.11
N ARG A 69 -8.93 20.74 14.01
CA ARG A 69 -7.97 20.26 15.01
C ARG A 69 -7.44 18.89 14.62
N PHE A 70 -6.20 18.58 15.02
CA PHE A 70 -5.60 17.26 14.85
C PHE A 70 -6.38 16.11 15.50
N GLU A 71 -7.31 16.41 16.40
CA GLU A 71 -8.22 15.40 16.97
C GLU A 71 -9.19 14.84 15.93
N ASN A 72 -9.51 15.61 14.90
CA ASN A 72 -10.42 15.21 13.82
C ASN A 72 -9.78 14.20 12.85
N THR A 73 -8.48 13.94 12.95
CA THR A 73 -7.77 12.98 12.08
C THR A 73 -7.81 11.55 12.61
N GLY A 74 -8.33 11.31 13.82
CA GLY A 74 -8.38 9.97 14.43
C GLY A 74 -7.02 9.37 14.81
N LEU A 75 -5.94 10.16 14.65
CA LEU A 75 -4.55 9.77 14.91
C LEU A 75 -4.19 9.81 16.40
N LYS A 76 -4.72 10.78 17.15
CA LYS A 76 -4.44 10.91 18.58
C LYS A 76 -5.15 9.82 19.38
N LEU A 77 -4.37 8.90 19.94
CA LEU A 77 -4.82 7.89 20.91
C LEU A 77 -3.77 7.71 21.99
N ALA A 78 -4.21 7.27 23.18
CA ALA A 78 -3.30 6.75 24.20
C ALA A 78 -2.53 5.54 23.65
N PHE A 79 -1.26 5.40 24.04
CA PHE A 79 -0.37 4.32 23.57
C PHE A 79 -0.98 2.93 23.75
N GLU A 80 -1.66 2.67 24.88
CA GLU A 80 -2.37 1.42 25.13
C GLU A 80 -3.43 1.09 24.07
N LYS A 81 -4.15 2.10 23.56
CA LYS A 81 -5.17 1.91 22.52
C LYS A 81 -4.54 1.66 21.15
N ILE A 82 -3.37 2.24 20.89
CA ILE A 82 -2.57 1.95 19.70
C ILE A 82 -2.14 0.49 19.74
N LEU A 83 -1.60 0.03 20.87
CA LEU A 83 -1.18 -1.36 21.06
C LEU A 83 -2.35 -2.35 20.95
N LYS A 84 -3.51 -2.03 21.54
CA LYS A 84 -4.75 -2.80 21.37
C LYS A 84 -5.19 -2.87 19.90
N SER A 85 -5.04 -1.78 19.14
CA SER A 85 -5.35 -1.75 17.71
C SER A 85 -4.39 -2.63 16.90
N PHE A 86 -3.11 -2.68 17.28
CA PHE A 86 -2.12 -3.57 16.69
C PHE A 86 -2.47 -5.05 16.96
N PHE A 87 -2.74 -5.43 18.22
CA PHE A 87 -3.15 -6.80 18.56
C PHE A 87 -4.46 -7.19 17.88
N PHE A 88 -5.42 -6.27 17.80
CA PHE A 88 -6.64 -6.49 17.05
C PHE A 88 -6.35 -6.79 15.57
N ALA A 89 -5.44 -6.06 14.93
CA ALA A 89 -5.05 -6.33 13.55
C ALA A 89 -4.43 -7.73 13.37
N VAL A 90 -3.56 -8.15 14.31
CA VAL A 90 -2.99 -9.51 14.33
C VAL A 90 -4.11 -10.56 14.44
N LEU A 91 -5.08 -10.37 15.35
CA LEU A 91 -6.21 -11.27 15.53
C LEU A 91 -7.11 -11.34 14.29
N VAL A 92 -7.32 -10.23 13.58
CA VAL A 92 -8.09 -10.20 12.32
C VAL A 92 -7.39 -11.00 11.21
N LEU A 93 -6.06 -10.89 11.10
CA LEU A 93 -5.29 -11.58 10.06
C LEU A 93 -4.96 -13.04 10.42
N THR A 94 -5.00 -13.42 11.71
CA THR A 94 -4.68 -14.79 12.15
C THR A 94 -5.55 -15.86 11.49
N PRO A 95 -6.89 -15.75 11.43
CA PRO A 95 -7.73 -16.71 10.73
C PRO A 95 -7.37 -16.85 9.24
N VAL A 96 -7.04 -15.74 8.58
CA VAL A 96 -6.62 -15.74 7.17
C VAL A 96 -5.30 -16.49 7.00
N TYR A 97 -4.34 -16.24 7.90
CA TYR A 97 -3.04 -16.92 7.90
C TYR A 97 -3.18 -18.42 8.18
N VAL A 98 -3.94 -18.81 9.20
CA VAL A 98 -4.18 -20.23 9.56
C VAL A 98 -4.87 -20.96 8.41
N THR A 99 -5.87 -20.35 7.79
CA THR A 99 -6.56 -20.94 6.63
C THR A 99 -5.58 -21.10 5.45
N LEU A 100 -4.72 -20.10 5.20
CA LEU A 100 -3.71 -20.21 4.15
C LEU A 100 -2.71 -21.33 4.43
N VAL A 101 -2.19 -21.42 5.66
CA VAL A 101 -1.25 -22.46 6.07
C VAL A 101 -1.88 -23.84 5.88
N TYR A 102 -3.13 -24.00 6.30
CA TYR A 102 -3.89 -25.22 6.08
C TYR A 102 -4.01 -25.54 4.58
N CYS A 103 -4.48 -24.60 3.76
CA CYS A 103 -4.63 -24.82 2.33
C CYS A 103 -3.30 -25.17 1.64
N TYR A 104 -2.22 -24.48 2.02
CA TYR A 104 -0.90 -24.72 1.48
C TYR A 104 -0.30 -26.06 1.94
N ALA A 105 -0.55 -26.48 3.18
CA ALA A 105 -0.05 -27.75 3.71
C ALA A 105 -0.72 -28.96 3.05
N PHE A 106 -2.05 -28.94 2.90
CA PHE A 106 -2.82 -30.08 2.40
C PHE A 106 -2.95 -30.12 0.88
N PHE A 107 -3.17 -28.96 0.24
CA PHE A 107 -3.45 -28.91 -1.19
C PHE A 107 -2.28 -28.37 -2.02
N ARG A 108 -1.23 -27.84 -1.37
CA ARG A 108 -0.11 -27.14 -2.04
C ARG A 108 -0.58 -25.95 -2.89
N VAL A 109 -1.74 -25.39 -2.55
CA VAL A 109 -2.33 -24.25 -3.26
C VAL A 109 -2.14 -22.99 -2.41
N PRO A 110 -1.45 -21.95 -2.92
CA PRO A 110 -1.43 -20.64 -2.27
C PRO A 110 -2.75 -19.91 -2.52
N PHE A 111 -3.06 -18.90 -1.70
CA PHE A 111 -4.17 -18.01 -2.02
C PHE A 111 -3.78 -17.16 -3.23
N THR A 112 -4.47 -17.39 -4.33
CA THR A 112 -4.20 -16.72 -5.59
C THR A 112 -5.44 -16.00 -6.07
N LEU A 113 -5.31 -14.69 -6.32
CA LEU A 113 -6.31 -13.98 -7.10
C LEU A 113 -6.06 -14.28 -8.59
N VAL A 114 -6.84 -15.20 -9.14
CA VAL A 114 -6.73 -15.65 -10.55
C VAL A 114 -7.32 -14.60 -11.48
N GLY A 115 -6.74 -14.43 -12.68
CA GLY A 115 -7.26 -13.56 -13.73
C GLY A 115 -6.43 -12.30 -14.04
N LEU A 116 -5.27 -12.13 -13.40
CA LEU A 116 -4.29 -11.08 -13.72
C LEU A 116 -3.06 -11.68 -14.45
N PRO A 117 -2.35 -10.88 -15.27
CA PRO A 117 -1.14 -11.34 -15.99
C PRO A 117 -0.05 -11.90 -15.06
N GLU A 118 0.08 -11.31 -13.87
CA GLU A 118 0.78 -11.91 -12.74
C GLU A 118 -0.25 -12.15 -11.62
N PRO A 119 -0.37 -13.38 -11.10
CA PRO A 119 -1.30 -13.64 -10.01
C PRO A 119 -0.88 -12.89 -8.75
N VAL A 120 -1.84 -12.24 -8.07
CA VAL A 120 -1.63 -11.79 -6.69
C VAL A 120 -1.63 -13.04 -5.83
N VAL A 121 -0.43 -13.51 -5.46
CA VAL A 121 -0.23 -14.73 -4.69
C VAL A 121 0.17 -14.40 -3.26
N LEU A 122 -0.59 -14.92 -2.31
CA LEU A 122 -0.27 -14.87 -0.90
C LEU A 122 0.18 -16.27 -0.44
N ARG A 123 1.34 -16.34 0.22
CA ARG A 123 1.96 -17.58 0.69
C ARG A 123 2.24 -17.55 2.19
N PRO A 124 2.26 -18.73 2.85
CA PRO A 124 2.82 -18.82 4.20
C PRO A 124 4.27 -18.32 4.22
N MET A 125 4.66 -17.69 5.32
CA MET A 125 6.04 -17.23 5.50
C MET A 125 6.86 -18.33 6.19
N SER A 126 8.12 -18.48 5.79
CA SER A 126 9.11 -19.17 6.61
C SER A 126 9.46 -18.34 7.85
N MET A 127 10.05 -18.96 8.88
CA MET A 127 10.49 -18.24 10.08
C MET A 127 11.46 -17.10 9.75
N VAL A 128 12.35 -17.30 8.79
CA VAL A 128 13.29 -16.26 8.34
C VAL A 128 12.55 -15.08 7.70
N ARG A 129 11.57 -15.33 6.83
CA ARG A 129 10.73 -14.29 6.22
C ARG A 129 9.90 -13.55 7.27
N PHE A 130 9.40 -14.24 8.28
CA PHE A 130 8.69 -13.62 9.39
C PHE A 130 9.58 -12.64 10.18
N GLY A 131 10.86 -12.96 10.37
CA GLY A 131 11.83 -12.03 10.96
C GLY A 131 11.95 -10.73 10.16
N PHE A 132 12.06 -10.81 8.83
CA PHE A 132 12.14 -9.63 7.97
C PHE A 132 10.85 -8.81 7.89
N MET A 133 9.70 -9.43 8.16
CA MET A 133 8.43 -8.72 8.23
C MET A 133 8.50 -7.54 9.22
N ALA A 134 9.20 -7.70 10.35
CA ALA A 134 9.35 -6.64 11.34
C ALA A 134 10.10 -5.41 10.78
N SER A 135 11.17 -5.62 10.00
CA SER A 135 11.94 -4.54 9.38
C SER A 135 11.13 -3.74 8.36
N TYR A 136 10.29 -4.44 7.58
CA TYR A 136 9.48 -3.83 6.54
C TYR A 136 8.15 -3.24 7.05
N PHE A 137 7.67 -3.69 8.20
CA PHE A 137 6.37 -3.31 8.72
C PHE A 137 6.24 -1.81 9.01
N LEU A 138 7.24 -1.20 9.66
CA LEU A 138 7.17 0.23 10.02
C LEU A 138 7.12 1.15 8.79
N PRO A 139 7.95 0.96 7.74
CA PRO A 139 7.80 1.66 6.47
C PRO A 139 6.38 1.57 5.89
N PHE A 140 5.86 0.35 5.67
CA PHE A 140 4.51 0.20 5.11
C PHE A 140 3.43 0.79 6.03
N LEU A 141 3.59 0.72 7.36
CA LEU A 141 2.70 1.35 8.31
C LEU A 141 2.67 2.87 8.16
N PHE A 142 3.82 3.51 7.92
CA PHE A 142 3.88 4.95 7.68
C PHE A 142 2.99 5.35 6.50
N TYR A 143 3.11 4.67 5.36
CA TYR A 143 2.23 4.90 4.22
C TYR A 143 0.75 4.74 4.57
N TYR A 144 0.36 3.62 5.18
CA TYR A 144 -1.05 3.35 5.45
C TYR A 144 -1.64 4.27 6.53
N LEU A 145 -0.85 4.77 7.48
CA LEU A 145 -1.27 5.80 8.41
C LEU A 145 -1.56 7.12 7.70
N VAL A 146 -0.68 7.55 6.78
CA VAL A 146 -0.88 8.77 5.99
C VAL A 146 -2.14 8.65 5.13
N ILE A 147 -2.33 7.52 4.46
CA ILE A 147 -3.55 7.25 3.66
C ILE A 147 -4.81 7.22 4.55
N ALA A 148 -4.73 6.61 5.72
CA ALA A 148 -5.85 6.58 6.66
C ALA A 148 -6.22 7.99 7.16
N VAL A 149 -5.23 8.82 7.49
CA VAL A 149 -5.43 10.23 7.87
C VAL A 149 -5.99 11.04 6.70
N LEU A 150 -5.49 10.83 5.48
CA LEU A 150 -5.97 11.51 4.28
C LEU A 150 -7.47 11.27 4.08
N PHE A 151 -7.90 10.00 4.03
CA PHE A 151 -9.30 9.66 3.77
C PHE A 151 -10.23 9.98 4.94
N TYR A 152 -9.79 9.75 6.18
CA TYR A 152 -10.64 9.98 7.35
C TYR A 152 -10.69 11.45 7.78
N GLY A 153 -9.55 12.15 7.76
CA GLY A 153 -9.42 13.51 8.26
C GLY A 153 -9.66 14.59 7.20
N PHE A 154 -9.15 14.41 5.99
CA PHE A 154 -9.11 15.49 4.97
C PHE A 154 -10.08 15.28 3.80
N MET A 155 -10.40 14.03 3.47
CA MET A 155 -11.19 13.68 2.29
C MET A 155 -12.50 12.97 2.60
N ARG A 156 -12.99 13.12 3.83
CA ARG A 156 -14.22 12.48 4.29
C ARG A 156 -15.41 12.89 3.41
N TYR A 157 -15.89 11.98 2.58
CA TYR A 157 -16.85 12.29 1.53
C TYR A 157 -18.16 12.83 2.11
N LYS A 158 -18.56 14.04 1.68
CA LYS A 158 -19.68 14.81 2.27
C LYS A 158 -19.65 14.86 3.81
N GLY A 159 -18.48 15.03 4.41
CA GLY A 159 -18.32 15.04 5.87
C GLY A 159 -18.65 13.71 6.55
N GLY A 160 -18.78 12.61 5.81
CA GLY A 160 -19.15 11.29 6.30
C GLY A 160 -20.64 11.13 6.60
N GLN A 161 -21.51 11.96 5.99
CA GLN A 161 -22.96 11.80 6.05
C GLN A 161 -23.49 10.77 5.04
N VAL A 162 -22.60 10.11 4.30
CA VAL A 162 -22.97 9.07 3.32
C VAL A 162 -22.99 7.69 3.96
N SER A 163 -23.62 6.74 3.25
CA SER A 163 -23.53 5.33 3.62
C SER A 163 -22.09 4.81 3.54
N LEU A 164 -21.77 3.86 4.42
CA LEU A 164 -20.44 3.25 4.51
C LEU A 164 -19.97 2.68 3.18
N LEU A 165 -20.85 1.94 2.48
CA LEU A 165 -20.53 1.34 1.18
C LEU A 165 -20.17 2.40 0.14
N LYS A 166 -20.90 3.53 0.12
CA LYS A 166 -20.62 4.62 -0.80
C LYS A 166 -19.27 5.28 -0.50
N GLU A 167 -18.94 5.46 0.77
CA GLU A 167 -17.64 5.99 1.18
C GLU A 167 -16.49 5.06 0.78
N ILE A 168 -16.66 3.74 0.98
CA ILE A 168 -15.70 2.71 0.53
C ILE A 168 -15.49 2.78 -0.98
N VAL A 169 -16.56 2.80 -1.77
CA VAL A 169 -16.48 2.84 -3.24
C VAL A 169 -15.79 4.12 -3.72
N VAL A 170 -16.18 5.28 -3.19
CA VAL A 170 -15.57 6.56 -3.58
C VAL A 170 -14.08 6.59 -3.22
N ASN A 171 -13.70 6.20 -2.01
CA ASN A 171 -12.30 6.20 -1.60
C ASN A 171 -11.47 5.20 -2.42
N SER A 172 -12.04 4.03 -2.73
CA SER A 172 -11.41 3.02 -3.58
C SER A 172 -11.16 3.52 -5.00
N ILE A 173 -12.16 4.19 -5.61
CA ILE A 173 -12.00 4.81 -6.93
C ILE A 173 -10.90 5.88 -6.89
N ILE A 174 -10.91 6.74 -5.87
CA ILE A 174 -9.91 7.82 -5.75
C ILE A 174 -8.49 7.25 -5.70
N ILE A 175 -8.24 6.21 -4.90
CA ILE A 175 -6.88 5.65 -4.76
C ILE A 175 -6.45 4.84 -6.00
N SER A 176 -7.37 4.14 -6.66
CA SER A 176 -7.01 3.19 -7.71
C SER A 176 -7.10 3.75 -9.13
N LEU A 177 -7.91 4.78 -9.36
CA LEU A 177 -8.20 5.30 -10.70
C LEU A 177 -6.94 5.72 -11.45
N GLY A 178 -6.00 6.39 -10.77
CA GLY A 178 -4.76 6.83 -11.38
C GLY A 178 -3.89 5.65 -11.78
N SER A 179 -3.81 4.62 -10.93
CA SER A 179 -3.08 3.39 -11.25
C SER A 179 -3.71 2.64 -12.42
N MET A 180 -5.05 2.59 -12.50
CA MET A 180 -5.76 2.01 -13.63
C MET A 180 -5.48 2.76 -14.94
N ILE A 181 -5.57 4.10 -14.93
CA ILE A 181 -5.26 4.93 -16.11
C ILE A 181 -3.80 4.73 -16.53
N PHE A 182 -2.87 4.69 -15.58
CA PHE A 182 -1.45 4.49 -15.86
C PHE A 182 -1.16 3.12 -16.48
N LEU A 183 -1.82 2.06 -16.01
CA LEU A 183 -1.73 0.73 -16.63
C LEU A 183 -2.30 0.72 -18.04
N LEU A 184 -3.47 1.34 -18.25
CA LEU A 184 -4.07 1.44 -19.59
C LEU A 184 -3.17 2.21 -20.55
N TYR A 185 -2.59 3.32 -20.09
CA TYR A 185 -1.65 4.12 -20.88
C TYR A 185 -0.42 3.33 -21.34
N TYR A 186 0.06 2.40 -20.51
CA TYR A 186 1.19 1.54 -20.87
C TYR A 186 0.79 0.34 -21.73
N TYR A 187 -0.24 -0.41 -21.33
CA TYR A 187 -0.56 -1.70 -21.95
C TYR A 187 -1.42 -1.58 -23.21
N VAL A 188 -2.32 -0.59 -23.32
CA VAL A 188 -3.18 -0.46 -24.52
C VAL A 188 -2.36 -0.30 -25.81
N PRO A 189 -1.35 0.58 -25.88
CA PRO A 189 -0.51 0.71 -27.08
C PRO A 189 0.23 -0.59 -27.43
N ILE A 190 0.73 -1.32 -26.41
CA ILE A 190 1.42 -2.60 -26.60
C ILE A 190 0.46 -3.63 -27.22
N TYR A 191 -0.78 -3.74 -26.74
CA TYR A 191 -1.79 -4.65 -27.30
C TYR A 191 -2.25 -4.26 -28.70
N LEU A 192 -2.08 -2.98 -29.08
CA LEU A 192 -2.35 -2.49 -30.43
C LEU A 192 -1.14 -2.62 -31.38
N GLY A 193 -0.04 -3.22 -30.93
CA GLY A 193 1.19 -3.37 -31.73
C GLY A 193 2.01 -2.08 -31.87
N MET A 194 1.73 -1.06 -31.07
CA MET A 194 2.49 0.20 -31.05
C MET A 194 3.75 0.05 -30.19
N SER A 195 4.68 1.02 -30.32
CA SER A 195 5.81 1.12 -29.39
C SER A 195 5.34 1.38 -27.97
N GLN A 196 6.15 0.95 -26.98
CA GLN A 196 5.88 1.27 -25.58
C GLN A 196 5.82 2.79 -25.38
N THR A 197 4.81 3.26 -24.64
CA THR A 197 4.59 4.69 -24.38
C THR A 197 5.53 5.29 -23.36
N LEU A 198 6.10 4.45 -22.51
CA LEU A 198 7.02 4.84 -21.45
C LEU A 198 8.40 4.30 -21.77
N SER A 199 9.40 5.20 -21.86
CA SER A 199 10.81 4.85 -21.93
C SER A 199 11.52 5.41 -20.71
N TRP A 200 12.35 4.58 -20.07
CA TRP A 200 13.18 4.98 -18.94
C TRP A 200 14.52 4.26 -19.04
N THR A 201 15.61 5.00 -19.06
CA THR A 201 16.95 4.50 -19.41
C THR A 201 17.66 3.93 -18.18
N TYR A 202 17.60 2.62 -17.91
CA TYR A 202 18.43 1.97 -16.87
C TYR A 202 18.70 0.46 -17.10
N VAL A 203 19.72 -0.05 -16.39
CA VAL A 203 20.56 -1.23 -16.67
C VAL A 203 19.91 -2.60 -16.36
N PHE A 204 18.82 -2.67 -15.57
CA PHE A 204 18.25 -3.95 -15.13
C PHE A 204 16.72 -3.97 -15.17
N GLY A 205 16.13 -4.58 -16.21
CA GLY A 205 14.70 -4.91 -16.30
C GLY A 205 13.76 -3.79 -16.77
N GLY A 206 14.17 -2.52 -16.70
CA GLY A 206 13.50 -1.37 -17.32
C GLY A 206 12.03 -1.15 -16.92
N VAL A 207 11.35 -0.31 -17.72
CA VAL A 207 9.91 -0.01 -17.60
C VAL A 207 9.02 -1.27 -17.65
N PRO A 208 9.27 -2.27 -18.53
CA PRO A 208 8.39 -3.46 -18.61
C PRO A 208 8.28 -4.22 -17.29
N LEU A 209 9.40 -4.45 -16.60
CA LEU A 209 9.39 -5.14 -15.31
C LEU A 209 8.66 -4.32 -14.24
N ALA A 210 8.87 -3.00 -14.21
CA ALA A 210 8.17 -2.12 -13.26
C ALA A 210 6.65 -2.14 -13.48
N MET A 211 6.20 -2.19 -14.73
CA MET A 211 4.77 -2.23 -15.06
C MET A 211 4.13 -3.56 -14.69
N ILE A 212 4.86 -4.68 -14.81
CA ILE A 212 4.41 -5.99 -14.31
C ILE A 212 4.13 -5.91 -12.80
N TYR A 213 5.08 -5.37 -12.02
CA TYR A 213 4.87 -5.15 -10.58
C TYR A 213 3.70 -4.19 -10.34
N TYR A 214 3.55 -3.14 -11.13
CA TYR A 214 2.47 -2.17 -10.96
C TYR A 214 1.06 -2.73 -11.16
N THR A 215 0.89 -3.87 -11.86
CA THR A 215 -0.43 -4.47 -12.11
C THR A 215 -1.21 -4.82 -10.85
N VAL A 216 -0.53 -5.12 -9.74
CA VAL A 216 -1.19 -5.50 -8.46
C VAL A 216 -1.65 -4.29 -7.66
N VAL A 217 -1.10 -3.10 -7.95
CA VAL A 217 -1.32 -1.88 -7.19
C VAL A 217 -2.81 -1.49 -7.11
N PRO A 218 -3.60 -1.46 -8.21
CA PRO A 218 -5.01 -1.09 -8.13
C PRO A 218 -5.79 -2.00 -7.18
N VAL A 219 -5.56 -3.31 -7.26
CA VAL A 219 -6.29 -4.30 -6.46
C VAL A 219 -5.95 -4.17 -4.98
N ILE A 220 -4.65 -4.14 -4.64
CA ILE A 220 -4.20 -4.00 -3.26
C ILE A 220 -4.64 -2.65 -2.68
N SER A 221 -4.62 -1.58 -3.47
CA SER A 221 -5.08 -0.25 -3.04
C SER A 221 -6.58 -0.26 -2.71
N ILE A 222 -7.41 -0.92 -3.52
CA ILE A 222 -8.85 -1.07 -3.24
C ILE A 222 -9.07 -1.85 -1.94
N ILE A 223 -8.40 -3.00 -1.77
CA ILE A 223 -8.54 -3.85 -0.58
C ILE A 223 -8.16 -3.07 0.69
N THR A 224 -7.01 -2.41 0.66
CA THR A 224 -6.47 -1.69 1.83
C THR A 224 -7.27 -0.43 2.15
N VAL A 225 -7.65 0.38 1.17
CA VAL A 225 -8.49 1.58 1.40
C VAL A 225 -9.91 1.20 1.82
N SER A 226 -10.47 0.10 1.33
CA SER A 226 -11.74 -0.43 1.82
C SER A 226 -11.66 -0.81 3.29
N THR A 227 -10.59 -1.52 3.67
CA THR A 227 -10.30 -1.92 5.05
C THR A 227 -10.14 -0.70 5.96
N ILE A 228 -9.32 0.26 5.55
CA ILE A 228 -9.11 1.53 6.25
C ILE A 228 -10.44 2.27 6.45
N THR A 229 -11.20 2.46 5.38
CA THR A 229 -12.47 3.20 5.45
C THR A 229 -13.46 2.51 6.39
N PHE A 230 -13.57 1.17 6.31
CA PHE A 230 -14.44 0.39 7.17
C PHE A 230 -14.09 0.57 8.66
N PHE A 231 -12.83 0.33 9.04
CA PHE A 231 -12.42 0.40 10.44
C PHE A 231 -12.40 1.82 10.98
N ASN A 232 -12.04 2.82 10.17
CA ASN A 232 -12.08 4.22 10.58
C ASN A 232 -13.51 4.65 10.91
N ARG A 233 -14.50 4.21 10.11
CA ARG A 233 -15.92 4.49 10.36
C ARG A 233 -16.47 3.78 11.60
N LYS A 234 -16.01 2.57 11.89
CA LYS A 234 -16.49 1.78 13.03
C LYS A 234 -15.84 2.15 14.35
N THR A 235 -14.56 2.54 14.32
CA THR A 235 -13.77 2.77 15.54
C THR A 235 -13.51 4.25 15.82
N GLY A 236 -13.70 5.12 14.83
CA GLY A 236 -13.35 6.54 14.92
C GLY A 236 -11.84 6.81 14.94
N SER A 237 -11.01 5.78 14.69
CA SER A 237 -9.56 5.86 14.71
C SER A 237 -8.93 5.29 13.44
N VAL A 238 -7.80 5.87 13.04
CA VAL A 238 -7.02 5.45 11.86
C VAL A 238 -6.18 4.20 12.09
N TRP A 239 -5.89 3.87 13.35
CA TRP A 239 -4.91 2.83 13.71
C TRP A 239 -5.33 1.41 13.30
N PRO A 240 -6.57 0.93 13.56
CA PRO A 240 -6.92 -0.46 13.26
C PRO A 240 -6.83 -0.77 11.76
N GLY A 241 -7.40 0.11 10.92
CA GLY A 241 -7.38 -0.06 9.47
C GLY A 241 -5.97 0.05 8.87
N ALA A 242 -5.16 0.97 9.39
CA ALA A 242 -3.76 1.13 8.97
C ALA A 242 -2.92 -0.09 9.36
N PHE A 243 -3.06 -0.62 10.58
CA PHE A 243 -2.33 -1.80 11.03
C PHE A 243 -2.71 -3.05 10.22
N ILE A 244 -3.99 -3.29 9.97
CA ILE A 244 -4.43 -4.44 9.16
C ILE A 244 -3.85 -4.34 7.74
N SER A 245 -3.94 -3.16 7.13
CA SER A 245 -3.43 -2.94 5.77
C SER A 245 -1.90 -3.08 5.71
N ALA A 246 -1.17 -2.49 6.66
CA ALA A 246 0.28 -2.57 6.72
C ALA A 246 0.76 -4.01 6.94
N LEU A 247 0.17 -4.75 7.89
CA LEU A 247 0.50 -6.16 8.11
C LEU A 247 0.21 -7.01 6.86
N LEU A 248 -0.95 -6.83 6.22
CA LEU A 248 -1.34 -7.58 5.04
C LEU A 248 -0.37 -7.33 3.86
N VAL A 249 -0.02 -6.07 3.59
CA VAL A 249 0.86 -5.71 2.47
C VAL A 249 2.32 -6.07 2.75
N THR A 250 2.76 -5.93 4.00
CA THR A 250 4.09 -6.42 4.40
C THR A 250 4.17 -7.92 4.24
N TRP A 251 3.16 -8.66 4.71
CA TRP A 251 3.08 -10.11 4.52
C TRP A 251 3.09 -10.49 3.04
N TYR A 252 2.25 -9.86 2.21
CA TYR A 252 2.20 -10.09 0.77
C TYR A 252 3.57 -9.93 0.11
N ASN A 253 4.24 -8.80 0.33
CA ASN A 253 5.55 -8.54 -0.27
C ASN A 253 6.62 -9.50 0.25
N VAL A 254 6.72 -9.66 1.58
CA VAL A 254 7.78 -10.45 2.22
C VAL A 254 7.63 -11.94 1.98
N ALA A 255 6.41 -12.45 1.80
CA ALA A 255 6.16 -13.85 1.47
C ALA A 255 6.55 -14.20 0.03
N PHE A 256 6.39 -13.26 -0.91
CA PHE A 256 6.62 -13.50 -2.34
C PHE A 256 8.04 -13.13 -2.79
N ALA A 257 8.62 -12.06 -2.23
CA ALA A 257 9.83 -11.47 -2.79
C ALA A 257 11.06 -12.38 -2.74
N ALA A 258 11.86 -12.34 -3.80
CA ALA A 258 13.16 -12.99 -3.84
C ALA A 258 14.16 -12.26 -2.91
N PHE A 259 15.03 -13.04 -2.27
CA PHE A 259 16.19 -12.52 -1.55
C PHE A 259 17.31 -12.23 -2.55
N HIS A 260 18.00 -11.10 -2.38
CA HIS A 260 19.15 -10.76 -3.21
C HIS A 260 20.46 -11.43 -2.74
N ALA A 261 20.53 -11.85 -1.47
CA ALA A 261 21.61 -12.66 -0.94
C ALA A 261 21.12 -14.10 -0.72
N ALA A 262 21.97 -15.09 -0.98
CA ALA A 262 21.71 -16.47 -0.58
C ALA A 262 21.57 -16.51 0.95
N MET A 263 20.44 -17.01 1.45
CA MET A 263 20.30 -17.21 2.89
C MET A 263 21.24 -18.34 3.34
N PRO A 264 21.93 -18.20 4.48
CA PRO A 264 22.52 -19.37 5.11
C PRO A 264 21.43 -20.42 5.39
N PRO A 265 21.76 -21.71 5.32
CA PRO A 265 20.81 -22.81 5.39
C PRO A 265 19.91 -22.78 6.64
#